data_AF-A0A7J3QYT9-F1
#
_entry.id   AF-A0A7J3QYT9-F1
#
_cell.length_a   1.000
_cell.length_b   1.000
_cell.length_c   1.000
_cell.angle_alpha   90.00
_cell.angle_beta   90.00
_cell.angle_gamma   90.00
#
_symmetry.space_group_name_H-M   'P 1'
#
loop_
_entity.id
_entity.type
_entity.pdbx_description
1 polymer ?
#
loop_
_entity_poly.entity_id
_entity_poly.type
_entity_poly.pdbx_seq_one_letter_code
_entity_poly.pdbx_strand_id
1 'polypeptide(L)'
;MLCCINFVFRNNWWLYLIITGSTIKKLRLEARLTQKKLAELVGVSQAHIAKIEQGKVDPRLSTINKILKVLTESGEKKCKDIMTRGVIFAKPGDSVLKVSEIMVRHAISQVPVIKGSEVVGTVTEEGIIRKLGSNIAEEKVES
;
A
#
# COMPACT_ATOMS: atom_id res chain seq x y z
N MET A 1 9.76 -10.92 -1.05
CA MET A 1 9.51 -9.68 -0.28
C MET A 1 9.28 -8.45 -1.18
N LEU A 2 8.86 -8.65 -2.45
CA LEU A 2 8.91 -7.62 -3.49
C LEU A 2 7.54 -7.18 -4.04
N CYS A 3 6.44 -7.58 -3.39
CA CYS A 3 5.09 -7.11 -3.73
C CYS A 3 4.54 -6.07 -2.74
N CYS A 4 5.26 -5.78 -1.64
CA CYS A 4 4.80 -4.79 -0.66
C CYS A 4 5.07 -3.33 -1.07
N ILE A 5 6.08 -3.07 -1.91
CA ILE A 5 6.45 -1.69 -2.26
C ILE A 5 5.39 -1.05 -3.17
N ASN A 6 4.83 -1.80 -4.13
CA ASN A 6 3.80 -1.29 -5.04
C ASN A 6 2.39 -1.19 -4.41
N PHE A 7 2.16 -1.73 -3.20
CA PHE A 7 0.88 -1.52 -2.50
C PHE A 7 0.78 -0.11 -1.89
N VAL A 8 1.92 0.50 -1.55
CA VAL A 8 1.95 1.84 -0.94
C VAL A 8 1.50 2.93 -1.93
N PHE A 9 1.74 2.75 -3.23
CA PHE A 9 1.43 3.77 -4.25
C PHE A 9 0.09 3.60 -4.97
N ARG A 10 -0.60 2.46 -4.81
CA ARG A 10 -1.82 2.15 -5.58
C ARG A 10 -3.13 2.52 -4.91
N ASN A 11 -3.08 3.00 -3.68
CA ASN A 11 -4.23 3.54 -2.97
C ASN A 11 -4.10 5.06 -3.01
N ASN A 12 -5.19 5.77 -3.31
CA ASN A 12 -5.30 7.23 -3.26
C ASN A 12 -5.04 7.78 -1.83
N TRP A 13 -3.81 7.66 -1.33
CA TRP A 13 -3.42 8.08 0.02
C TRP A 13 -3.53 9.60 0.19
N TRP A 14 -3.45 10.36 -0.91
CA TRP A 14 -3.75 11.79 -0.93
C TRP A 14 -5.23 12.11 -0.63
N LEU A 15 -6.17 11.21 -0.94
CA LEU A 15 -7.59 11.36 -0.55
C LEU A 15 -7.84 10.96 0.92
N TYR A 16 -6.91 10.25 1.56
CA TYR A 16 -7.01 9.80 2.95
C TYR A 16 -6.60 10.87 3.97
N LEU A 17 -6.15 12.04 3.52
CA LEU A 17 -5.74 13.13 4.41
C LEU A 17 -6.92 13.74 5.18
N ILE A 18 -8.16 13.48 4.77
CA ILE A 18 -9.36 13.89 5.50
C ILE A 18 -9.83 12.73 6.39
N ILE A 19 -9.36 12.70 7.63
CA ILE A 19 -9.92 11.80 8.64
C ILE A 19 -11.30 12.34 9.04
N THR A 20 -12.34 11.82 8.40
CA THR A 20 -13.72 12.13 8.76
C THR A 20 -14.23 11.20 9.87
N GLY A 21 -15.28 11.63 10.58
CA GLY A 21 -15.99 10.79 11.54
C GLY A 21 -16.47 9.45 10.95
N SER A 22 -16.91 9.46 9.69
CA SER A 22 -17.33 8.25 8.98
C SER A 22 -16.17 7.29 8.69
N THR A 23 -14.99 7.81 8.37
CA THR A 23 -13.76 7.01 8.21
C THR A 23 -13.35 6.35 9.53
N ILE A 24 -13.38 7.10 10.65
CA ILE A 24 -13.09 6.54 11.98
C ILE A 24 -14.07 5.41 12.32
N LYS A 25 -15.37 5.59 12.04
CA LYS A 25 -16.39 4.56 12.26
C LYS A 25 -16.09 3.29 11.46
N LYS A 26 -15.71 3.43 10.19
CA LYS A 26 -15.37 2.29 9.33
C LYS A 26 -14.16 1.53 9.86
N LEU A 27 -13.06 2.22 10.15
CA LEU A 27 -11.84 1.63 10.68
C LEU A 27 -12.08 0.92 12.02
N ARG A 28 -12.89 1.51 12.90
CA ARG A 28 -13.30 0.89 14.17
C ARG A 28 -14.02 -0.45 13.95
N LEU A 29 -14.94 -0.52 12.99
CA LEU A 29 -15.68 -1.73 12.69
C LEU A 29 -14.79 -2.81 12.04
N GLU A 30 -13.86 -2.42 11.17
CA GLU A 30 -12.86 -3.34 10.60
C GLU A 30 -11.95 -3.93 11.69
N ALA A 31 -11.59 -3.13 12.69
CA ALA A 31 -10.87 -3.58 13.89
C ALA A 31 -11.75 -4.37 14.88
N ARG A 32 -13.03 -4.62 14.56
CA ARG A 32 -14.01 -5.33 15.40
C ARG A 32 -14.22 -4.70 16.78
N LEU A 33 -14.09 -3.38 16.89
CA LEU A 33 -14.28 -2.64 18.14
C LEU A 33 -15.68 -2.02 18.22
N THR A 34 -16.29 -2.06 19.41
CA THR A 34 -17.47 -1.24 19.70
C THR A 34 -17.05 0.21 20.01
N GLN A 35 -17.96 1.17 19.91
CA GLN A 35 -17.66 2.55 20.34
C GLN A 35 -17.21 2.63 21.80
N LYS A 36 -17.83 1.81 22.66
CA LYS A 36 -17.45 1.69 24.08
C LYS A 36 -16.02 1.18 24.23
N LYS A 37 -15.67 0.11 23.52
CA LYS A 37 -14.32 -0.47 23.61
C LYS A 37 -13.24 0.46 23.08
N LEU A 38 -13.50 1.15 21.96
CA LEU A 38 -12.58 2.17 21.44
C LEU A 38 -12.40 3.31 22.45
N ALA A 39 -13.49 3.78 23.05
CA ALA A 39 -13.44 4.84 24.06
C ALA A 39 -12.60 4.45 25.28
N GLU A 40 -12.76 3.22 25.78
CA GLU A 40 -11.93 2.65 26.86
C GLU A 40 -10.43 2.63 26.49
N LEU A 41 -10.09 2.16 25.28
CA LEU A 41 -8.70 2.07 24.82
C LEU A 41 -8.04 3.44 24.61
N VAL A 42 -8.83 4.45 24.20
CA VAL A 42 -8.36 5.82 23.93
C VAL A 42 -8.32 6.67 25.21
N GLY A 43 -9.09 6.29 26.24
CA GLY A 43 -9.25 7.04 27.48
C GLY A 43 -10.21 8.22 27.35
N VAL A 44 -11.32 8.06 26.63
CA VAL A 44 -12.38 9.07 26.46
C VAL A 44 -13.76 8.47 26.72
N SER A 45 -14.81 9.31 26.78
CA SER A 45 -16.18 8.81 26.93
C SER A 45 -16.72 8.24 25.61
N GLN A 46 -17.58 7.22 25.71
CA GLN A 46 -18.24 6.63 24.54
C GLN A 46 -19.10 7.65 23.78
N ALA A 47 -19.73 8.60 24.50
CA ALA A 47 -20.46 9.70 23.89
C ALA A 47 -19.58 10.63 23.05
N HIS A 48 -18.32 10.86 23.45
CA HIS A 48 -17.38 11.67 22.68
C HIS A 48 -17.03 10.98 21.35
N ILE A 49 -16.72 9.68 21.37
CA ILE A 49 -16.50 8.88 20.16
C ILE A 49 -17.73 8.90 19.24
N ALA A 50 -18.94 8.74 19.80
CA ALA A 50 -20.17 8.77 19.01
C ALA A 50 -20.39 10.12 18.30
N LYS A 51 -20.11 11.24 18.97
CA LYS A 51 -20.21 12.59 18.39
C LYS A 51 -19.17 12.82 17.29
N ILE A 52 -17.94 12.34 17.48
CA ILE A 52 -16.88 12.37 16.47
C ILE A 52 -17.32 11.59 15.22
N GLU A 53 -17.81 10.36 15.39
CA GLU A 53 -18.24 9.52 14.25
C GLU A 53 -19.44 10.11 13.47
N GLN A 54 -20.28 10.89 14.15
CA GLN A 54 -21.39 11.63 13.53
C GLN A 54 -20.96 12.96 12.88
N GLY A 55 -19.69 13.36 13.01
CA GLY A 55 -19.19 14.65 12.53
C GLY A 55 -19.70 15.86 13.33
N LYS A 56 -20.24 15.63 14.53
CA LYS A 56 -20.81 16.70 15.39
C LYS A 56 -19.77 17.40 16.26
N VAL A 57 -18.60 16.80 16.42
CA VAL A 57 -17.50 17.33 17.23
C VAL A 57 -16.21 17.14 16.47
N ASP A 58 -15.43 18.20 16.36
CA ASP A 58 -14.04 18.14 15.91
C ASP A 58 -13.13 17.87 17.13
N PRO A 59 -12.52 16.68 17.22
CA PRO A 59 -11.66 16.33 18.34
C PRO A 59 -10.29 16.99 18.22
N ARG A 60 -9.67 17.27 19.37
CA ARG A 60 -8.27 17.72 19.38
C ARG A 60 -7.36 16.69 18.69
N LEU A 61 -6.31 17.17 18.02
CA LEU A 61 -5.33 16.33 17.34
C LEU A 61 -4.73 15.24 18.23
N SER A 62 -4.52 15.52 19.52
CA SER A 62 -4.04 14.52 20.48
C SER A 62 -5.01 13.34 20.65
N THR A 63 -6.31 13.58 20.60
CA THR A 63 -7.34 12.52 20.64
C THR A 63 -7.36 11.74 19.34
N ILE A 64 -7.26 12.42 18.18
CA ILE A 64 -7.13 11.75 16.87
C ILE A 64 -5.91 10.83 16.86
N ASN A 65 -4.75 11.29 17.29
CA ASN A 65 -3.54 10.48 17.32
C ASN A 65 -3.69 9.22 18.17
N LYS A 66 -4.37 9.32 19.34
CA LYS A 66 -4.68 8.15 20.18
C LYS A 66 -5.66 7.19 19.49
N ILE A 67 -6.71 7.71 18.86
CA ILE A 67 -7.67 6.90 18.10
C ILE A 67 -6.97 6.15 16.97
N LEU A 68 -6.18 6.86 16.16
CA LEU A 68 -5.42 6.26 15.07
C LEU A 68 -4.49 5.18 15.58
N LYS A 69 -3.72 5.46 16.62
CA LYS A 69 -2.81 4.48 17.23
C LYS A 69 -3.53 3.18 17.57
N VAL A 70 -4.64 3.26 18.30
CA VAL A 70 -5.45 2.07 18.65
C VAL A 70 -5.97 1.35 17.41
N LEU A 71 -6.47 2.09 16.41
CA LEU A 71 -7.04 1.49 15.20
C LEU A 71 -5.99 0.88 14.28
N THR A 72 -4.77 1.41 14.25
CA THR A 72 -3.65 0.88 13.46
C THR A 72 -2.92 -0.26 14.15
N GLU A 73 -2.85 -0.25 15.49
CA GLU A 73 -2.16 -1.28 16.28
C GLU A 73 -3.06 -2.51 16.55
N SER A 74 -4.38 -2.37 16.47
CA SER A 74 -5.33 -3.48 16.72
C SER A 74 -5.35 -4.55 15.61
N GLY A 75 -4.50 -4.44 14.59
CA GLY A 75 -4.39 -5.45 13.54
C GLY A 75 -3.07 -5.33 12.80
N GLU A 76 -2.02 -5.96 13.33
CA GLU A 76 -0.83 -6.28 12.51
C GLU A 76 -1.29 -7.14 11.33
N LYS A 77 -1.47 -6.52 10.16
CA LYS A 77 -1.65 -7.27 8.92
C LYS A 77 -0.33 -7.99 8.65
N LYS A 78 -0.36 -9.33 8.70
CA LYS A 78 0.83 -10.11 8.36
C LYS A 78 1.10 -9.92 6.88
N CYS A 79 2.37 -10.04 6.46
CA CYS A 79 2.72 -9.94 5.03
C CYS A 79 1.87 -10.87 4.16
N LYS A 80 1.49 -12.05 4.67
CA LYS A 80 0.62 -13.01 3.99
C LYS A 80 -0.81 -12.51 3.73
N ASP A 81 -1.29 -11.54 4.50
CA ASP A 81 -2.64 -10.96 4.39
C ASP A 81 -2.68 -9.82 3.36
N ILE A 82 -1.52 -9.26 3.00
CA ILE A 82 -1.37 -8.18 2.01
C ILE A 82 -0.85 -8.71 0.67
N MET A 83 -0.04 -9.77 0.68
CA MET A 83 0.62 -10.27 -0.53
C MET A 83 -0.36 -10.78 -1.59
N THR A 84 -0.10 -10.43 -2.84
CA THR A 84 -0.77 -11.02 -4.01
C THR A 84 -0.29 -12.45 -4.23
N ARG A 85 -1.23 -13.38 -4.49
CA ARG A 85 -0.93 -14.77 -4.86
C ARG A 85 -0.77 -14.89 -6.39
N GLY A 86 0.04 -15.84 -6.85
CA GLY A 86 0.28 -16.04 -8.29
C GLY A 86 1.09 -14.90 -8.91
N VAL A 87 2.25 -14.57 -8.30
CA VAL A 87 3.11 -13.48 -8.78
C VAL A 87 3.73 -13.84 -10.12
N ILE A 88 3.63 -12.94 -11.09
CA ILE A 88 4.31 -13.04 -12.39
C ILE A 88 5.81 -12.86 -12.16
N PHE A 89 6.64 -13.75 -12.71
CA PHE A 89 8.09 -13.75 -12.50
C PHE A 89 8.86 -14.01 -13.80
N ALA A 90 10.12 -13.60 -13.84
CA ALA A 90 11.08 -13.92 -14.88
C ALA A 90 12.03 -15.04 -14.43
N LYS A 91 12.65 -15.75 -15.38
CA LYS A 91 13.70 -16.74 -15.11
C LYS A 91 15.09 -16.19 -15.45
N PRO A 92 16.16 -16.69 -14.82
CA PRO A 92 17.52 -16.42 -15.30
C PRO A 92 17.65 -16.82 -16.78
N GLY A 93 18.03 -15.86 -17.63
CA GLY A 93 18.15 -16.05 -19.08
C GLY A 93 16.97 -15.51 -19.91
N ASP A 94 15.86 -15.10 -19.29
CA ASP A 94 14.81 -14.36 -20.01
C ASP A 94 15.38 -13.02 -20.54
N SER A 95 15.03 -12.66 -21.78
CA SER A 95 15.46 -11.39 -22.37
C SER A 95 14.75 -10.20 -21.74
N VAL A 96 15.41 -9.05 -21.72
CA VAL A 96 14.82 -7.79 -21.24
C VAL A 96 13.56 -7.43 -22.02
N LEU A 97 13.53 -7.68 -23.34
CA LEU A 97 12.37 -7.45 -24.19
C LEU A 97 11.16 -8.26 -23.71
N LYS A 98 11.33 -9.58 -23.51
CA LYS A 98 10.26 -10.45 -23.00
C LYS A 98 9.73 -9.98 -21.65
N VAL A 99 10.63 -9.58 -20.75
CA VAL A 99 10.25 -9.07 -19.42
C VAL A 99 9.49 -7.74 -19.54
N SER A 100 9.93 -6.84 -20.42
CA SER A 100 9.27 -5.56 -20.70
C SER A 100 7.86 -5.76 -21.27
N GLU A 101 7.69 -6.68 -22.23
CA GLU A 101 6.36 -7.00 -22.77
C GLU A 101 5.40 -7.54 -21.71
N ILE A 102 5.89 -8.38 -20.79
CA ILE A 102 5.11 -8.88 -19.66
C ILE A 102 4.72 -7.72 -18.73
N MET A 103 5.66 -6.83 -18.41
CA MET A 103 5.41 -5.65 -17.59
C MET A 103 4.30 -4.76 -18.18
N VAL A 104 4.37 -4.46 -19.47
CA VAL A 104 3.37 -3.67 -20.20
C VAL A 104 2.02 -4.39 -20.22
N ARG A 105 2.00 -5.66 -20.64
CA ARG A 105 0.76 -6.46 -20.76
C ARG A 105 0.01 -6.57 -19.44
N HIS A 106 0.72 -6.66 -18.33
CA HIS A 106 0.14 -6.84 -17.00
C HIS A 106 0.06 -5.54 -16.18
N ALA A 107 0.45 -4.39 -16.77
CA ALA A 107 0.52 -3.09 -16.11
C ALA A 107 1.26 -3.15 -14.76
N ILE A 108 2.45 -3.76 -14.76
CA ILE A 108 3.34 -3.87 -13.59
C ILE A 108 4.72 -3.31 -13.93
N SER A 109 5.33 -2.60 -12.99
CA SER A 109 6.65 -1.94 -13.17
C SER A 109 7.83 -2.77 -12.66
N GLN A 110 7.56 -3.95 -12.08
CA GLN A 110 8.58 -4.77 -11.45
C GLN A 110 8.18 -6.24 -11.45
N VAL A 111 9.17 -7.11 -11.70
CA VAL A 111 9.03 -8.56 -11.57
C VAL A 111 10.18 -9.15 -10.75
N PRO A 112 9.93 -10.17 -9.90
CA PRO A 112 10.98 -10.98 -9.32
C PRO A 112 11.61 -11.90 -10.37
N VAL A 113 12.90 -12.22 -10.20
CA VAL A 113 13.61 -13.25 -10.96
C VAL A 113 13.71 -14.50 -10.09
N ILE A 114 13.17 -15.62 -10.57
CA ILE A 114 13.07 -16.86 -9.81
C ILE A 114 13.83 -17.98 -10.52
N LYS A 115 14.72 -18.66 -9.79
CA LYS A 115 15.44 -19.86 -10.22
C LYS A 115 14.95 -21.04 -9.39
N GLY A 116 14.19 -21.95 -10.02
CA GLY A 116 13.55 -23.05 -9.27
C GLY A 116 12.54 -22.49 -8.25
N SER A 117 12.80 -22.71 -6.96
CA SER A 117 12.00 -22.17 -5.85
C SER A 117 12.59 -20.91 -5.21
N GLU A 118 13.73 -20.42 -5.68
CA GLU A 118 14.47 -19.32 -5.05
C GLU A 118 14.31 -18.00 -5.81
N VAL A 119 14.07 -16.92 -5.07
CA VAL A 119 14.10 -15.55 -5.62
C VAL A 119 15.56 -15.11 -5.66
N VAL A 120 16.11 -15.00 -6.87
CA VAL A 120 17.53 -14.65 -7.11
C VAL A 120 17.74 -13.18 -7.47
N GLY A 121 16.66 -12.42 -7.67
CA GLY A 121 16.75 -10.99 -7.95
C GLY A 121 15.42 -10.36 -8.33
N THR A 122 15.49 -9.16 -8.90
CA THR A 122 14.35 -8.44 -9.45
C THR A 122 14.75 -7.63 -10.68
N VAL A 123 13.81 -7.45 -11.60
CA VAL A 123 13.91 -6.52 -12.72
C VAL A 123 12.86 -5.44 -12.49
N THR A 124 13.29 -4.18 -12.54
CA THR A 124 12.41 -3.00 -12.48
C THR A 124 12.43 -2.29 -13.81
N GLU A 125 11.32 -1.66 -14.17
CA GLU A 125 11.21 -0.74 -15.31
C GLU A 125 12.30 0.35 -15.26
N GLU A 126 12.48 0.98 -14.10
CA GLU A 126 13.55 1.96 -13.86
C GLU A 126 14.95 1.36 -14.12
N GLY A 127 15.18 0.12 -13.70
CA GLY A 127 16.45 -0.58 -13.91
C GLY A 127 16.70 -0.94 -15.37
N ILE A 128 15.63 -1.20 -16.13
CA ILE A 128 15.69 -1.37 -17.59
C ILE A 128 16.03 -0.02 -18.24
N ILE A 129 15.26 1.03 -17.95
CA ILE A 129 15.44 2.38 -18.52
C ILE A 129 16.86 2.90 -18.27
N ARG A 130 17.37 2.80 -17.04
CA ARG A 130 18.72 3.26 -16.70
C ARG A 130 19.81 2.53 -17.49
N LYS A 131 19.61 1.25 -17.81
CA LYS A 131 20.58 0.45 -18.59
C LYS A 131 20.43 0.65 -20.11
N LEU A 132 19.24 1.02 -20.58
CA LEU A 132 19.00 1.39 -21.98
C LEU A 132 19.47 2.83 -22.28
N GLY A 133 19.39 3.72 -21.29
CA GLY A 133 19.70 5.15 -21.42
C GLY A 133 21.14 5.49 -21.81
N SER A 134 22.03 4.51 -21.88
CA SER A 134 23.37 4.69 -22.45
C SER A 134 23.34 4.91 -23.97
N ASN A 135 22.28 4.48 -24.68
CA ASN A 135 22.17 4.56 -26.14
C ASN A 135 20.94 5.36 -26.65
N ILE A 136 19.95 5.66 -25.80
CA ILE A 136 18.69 6.33 -26.21
C ILE A 136 18.76 7.86 -26.11
N ALA A 137 19.69 8.41 -25.30
CA ALA A 137 19.82 9.87 -25.12
C ALA A 137 20.16 10.64 -26.42
N GLU A 138 20.63 9.95 -27.44
CA GLU A 138 20.99 10.51 -28.74
C GLU A 138 19.91 10.30 -29.83
N GLU A 139 18.86 9.52 -29.56
CA GLU A 139 17.77 9.35 -30.53
C GLU A 139 16.90 10.61 -30.56
N LYS A 140 16.80 11.21 -31.75
CA LYS A 140 15.90 12.34 -31.99
C LYS A 140 14.47 11.85 -31.84
N VAL A 141 13.65 12.58 -31.10
CA VAL A 141 12.21 12.35 -31.05
C VAL A 141 11.65 12.56 -32.46
N GLU A 142 11.20 11.49 -33.11
CA GLU A 142 10.44 11.60 -34.34
C GLU A 142 9.01 12.05 -34.01
N SER A 143 8.58 13.09 -34.71
CA SER A 143 7.27 13.76 -34.59
C SER A 143 6.15 13.00 -35.28
#